data_AF-A0A2D5Z091-F1
#
_entry.id   AF-A0A2D5Z091-F1
#
_cell.length_a   1.000
_cell.length_b   1.000
_cell.length_c   1.000
_cell.angle_alpha   90.00
_cell.angle_beta   90.00
_cell.angle_gamma   90.00
#
_symmetry.space_group_name_H-M   'P 1'
#
loop_
_entity.id
_entity.type
_entity.pdbx_description
1 polymer ?
#
loop_
_entity_poly.entity_id
_entity_poly.type
_entity_poly.pdbx_seq_one_letter_code
_entity_poly.pdbx_strand_id
1 'polypeptide(L)'
;MNPNWTLALEQQTDLTATHGCPTALADVLRRGANLRLYMTTEDYEETLFFQQTYVGPDDHFAGIMTQHHSFIHRGNEIDQPYVSIFSYDTSGRYTHIKWMTGDVALNESQAYPYGIYRWFIQDRWHTVYRHDAKGNRIAGDLDQLKHHARSGHSIQVGVHQLFGLADDDPTGPQHISFLSTRQPMIADGHLQSNCDLVAVGAPRWPIDFANGLHVSVMLPSTSGEMLCFLAQPGKLPFKRPRLRRPMTWMVSDT
;
A
#
# COMPACT_ATOMS: atom_id res chain seq x y z
N MET A 1 -10.17 -11.13 14.82
CA MET A 1 -9.81 -11.48 13.44
C MET A 1 -11.06 -12.06 12.78
N ASN A 2 -11.39 -11.59 11.58
CA ASN A 2 -12.55 -12.01 10.80
C ASN A 2 -12.10 -12.22 9.34
N PRO A 3 -12.14 -13.46 8.81
CA PRO A 3 -11.71 -13.73 7.44
C PRO A 3 -12.74 -13.24 6.39
N ASN A 4 -13.92 -12.78 6.80
CA ASN A 4 -14.92 -12.23 5.89
C ASN A 4 -14.76 -10.72 5.71
N TRP A 5 -15.14 -10.23 4.54
CA TRP A 5 -15.26 -8.80 4.29
C TRP A 5 -16.41 -8.21 5.09
N THR A 6 -16.16 -7.10 5.78
CA THR A 6 -17.16 -6.40 6.59
C THR A 6 -17.14 -4.91 6.29
N LEU A 7 -18.32 -4.29 6.29
CA LEU A 7 -18.44 -2.84 6.12
C LEU A 7 -17.93 -2.15 7.39
N ALA A 8 -16.88 -1.35 7.23
CA ALA A 8 -16.18 -0.68 8.31
C ALA A 8 -16.59 0.79 8.44
N LEU A 9 -16.82 1.45 7.31
CA LEU A 9 -17.18 2.85 7.21
C LEU A 9 -18.05 3.06 5.97
N GLU A 10 -19.16 3.78 6.13
CA GLU A 10 -19.96 4.31 5.01
C GLU A 10 -20.01 5.84 5.11
N GLN A 11 -19.67 6.52 4.01
CA GLN A 11 -19.79 7.97 3.89
C GLN A 11 -20.75 8.33 2.75
N GLN A 12 -21.53 9.39 2.96
CA GLN A 12 -22.39 9.99 1.92
C GLN A 12 -21.58 10.96 1.05
N THR A 13 -22.23 11.60 0.07
CA THR A 13 -21.59 12.51 -0.90
C THR A 13 -20.94 13.71 -0.22
N ASP A 14 -21.50 14.17 0.90
CA ASP A 14 -20.96 15.25 1.73
C ASP A 14 -19.88 14.76 2.73
N LEU A 15 -19.42 13.51 2.56
CA LEU A 15 -18.44 12.79 3.37
C LEU A 15 -18.89 12.49 4.80
N THR A 16 -20.16 12.77 5.16
CA THR A 16 -20.69 12.43 6.48
C THR A 16 -20.74 10.92 6.67
N ALA A 17 -20.22 10.45 7.80
CA ALA A 17 -20.24 9.04 8.15
C ALA A 17 -21.65 8.63 8.59
N THR A 18 -22.21 7.63 7.93
CA THR A 18 -23.53 7.04 8.24
C THR A 18 -23.42 5.66 8.87
N HIS A 19 -22.25 5.02 8.76
CA HIS A 19 -21.89 3.79 9.46
C HIS A 19 -20.41 3.81 9.83
N GLY A 20 -20.06 3.34 11.03
CA GLY A 20 -18.68 3.28 11.51
C GLY A 20 -18.01 4.66 11.66
N CYS A 21 -16.68 4.67 11.80
CA CYS A 21 -15.90 5.92 11.83
C CYS A 21 -14.47 5.72 11.29
N PRO A 22 -13.82 6.77 10.76
CA PRO A 22 -12.45 6.71 10.24
C PRO A 22 -11.42 6.19 11.24
N THR A 23 -11.52 6.58 12.52
CA THR A 23 -10.59 6.13 13.57
C THR A 23 -10.64 4.62 13.78
N ALA A 24 -11.84 4.04 13.89
CA ALA A 24 -12.00 2.59 14.07
C ALA A 24 -11.50 1.81 12.84
N LEU A 25 -11.73 2.35 11.63
CA LEU A 25 -11.16 1.80 10.40
C LEU A 25 -9.63 1.84 10.43
N ALA A 26 -9.02 2.99 10.75
CA ALA A 26 -7.59 3.15 10.87
C ALA A 26 -6.98 2.16 11.88
N ASP A 27 -7.61 1.95 13.03
CA ASP A 27 -7.16 1.00 14.05
C ASP A 27 -7.09 -0.45 13.55
N VAL A 28 -8.02 -0.86 12.69
CA VAL A 28 -7.99 -2.19 12.07
C VAL A 28 -6.90 -2.26 11.01
N LEU A 29 -6.74 -1.20 10.20
CA LEU A 29 -5.69 -1.13 9.19
C LEU A 29 -4.28 -1.11 9.80
N ARG A 30 -4.08 -0.52 10.99
CA ARG A 30 -2.80 -0.58 11.73
C ARG A 30 -2.37 -2.01 12.05
N ARG A 31 -3.32 -2.95 12.09
CA ARG A 31 -3.05 -4.38 12.28
C ARG A 31 -2.86 -5.13 10.96
N GLY A 32 -2.77 -4.46 9.82
CA GLY A 32 -2.50 -5.08 8.51
C GLY A 32 -3.74 -5.60 7.78
N ALA A 33 -4.95 -5.27 8.24
CA ALA A 33 -6.18 -5.68 7.58
C ALA A 33 -6.22 -5.23 6.11
N ASN A 34 -6.83 -6.06 5.25
CA ASN A 34 -7.02 -5.68 3.85
C ASN A 34 -8.11 -4.61 3.75
N LEU A 35 -8.01 -3.76 2.72
CA LEU A 35 -8.95 -2.67 2.47
C LEU A 35 -9.53 -2.75 1.06
N ARG A 36 -10.82 -2.46 0.94
CA ARG A 36 -11.51 -2.21 -0.33
C ARG A 36 -12.40 -0.98 -0.20
N LEU A 37 -12.66 -0.35 -1.33
CA LEU A 37 -13.58 0.77 -1.42
C LEU A 37 -14.56 0.52 -2.55
N TYR A 38 -15.85 0.46 -2.23
CA TYR A 38 -16.92 0.56 -3.22
C TYR A 38 -17.40 2.01 -3.28
N MET A 39 -17.65 2.50 -4.49
CA MET A 39 -18.12 3.86 -4.72
C MET A 39 -19.09 3.95 -5.89
N THR A 40 -19.97 4.96 -5.85
CA THR A 40 -20.94 5.25 -6.92
C THR A 40 -20.66 6.62 -7.54
N THR A 41 -20.94 6.77 -8.82
CA THR A 41 -20.94 8.04 -9.55
C THR A 41 -22.31 8.26 -10.19
N GLU A 42 -22.47 9.34 -10.96
CA GLU A 42 -23.66 9.53 -11.80
C GLU A 42 -23.78 8.44 -12.88
N ASP A 43 -22.64 8.01 -13.44
CA ASP A 43 -22.60 7.18 -14.65
C ASP A 43 -22.23 5.71 -14.39
N TYR A 44 -21.61 5.40 -13.25
CA TYR A 44 -21.08 4.07 -12.96
C TYR A 44 -20.90 3.79 -11.47
N GLU A 45 -20.69 2.52 -11.13
CA GLU A 45 -20.29 2.08 -9.80
C GLU A 45 -19.02 1.24 -9.92
N GLU A 46 -18.14 1.32 -8.93
CA GLU A 46 -16.89 0.57 -8.96
C GLU A 46 -16.48 0.06 -7.57
N THR A 47 -15.66 -0.99 -7.57
CA THR A 47 -14.98 -1.49 -6.38
C THR A 47 -13.49 -1.52 -6.61
N LEU A 48 -12.75 -0.82 -5.75
CA LEU A 48 -11.31 -0.74 -5.75
C LEU A 48 -10.72 -1.79 -4.80
N PHE A 49 -9.70 -2.50 -5.30
CA PHE A 49 -8.98 -3.53 -4.58
C PHE A 49 -7.57 -3.02 -4.27
N PHE A 50 -7.35 -2.60 -3.02
CA PHE A 50 -6.05 -2.06 -2.63
C PHE A 50 -5.07 -3.20 -2.34
N GLN A 51 -3.92 -3.14 -3.00
CA GLN A 51 -2.82 -4.08 -2.80
C GLN A 51 -1.79 -3.58 -1.79
N GLN A 52 -1.87 -2.29 -1.48
CA GLN A 52 -1.04 -1.58 -0.53
C GLN A 52 -1.93 -0.68 0.35
N THR A 53 -1.57 -0.54 1.62
CA THR A 53 -2.25 0.38 2.54
C THR A 53 -1.21 1.13 3.35
N TYR A 54 -1.28 2.47 3.35
CA TYR A 54 -0.55 3.31 4.28
C TYR A 54 -1.42 3.59 5.48
N VAL A 55 -0.84 3.53 6.68
CA VAL A 55 -1.54 3.89 7.91
C VAL A 55 -0.63 4.76 8.76
N GLY A 56 -1.10 5.97 9.07
CA GLY A 56 -0.42 6.96 9.89
C GLY A 56 -0.96 7.02 11.33
N PRO A 57 -0.65 8.10 12.08
CA PRO A 57 -1.26 8.37 13.38
C PRO A 57 -2.78 8.64 13.27
N ASP A 58 -3.47 8.56 14.40
CA ASP A 58 -4.88 8.96 14.58
C ASP A 58 -5.90 8.26 13.68
N ASP A 59 -6.44 8.94 12.66
CA ASP A 59 -7.41 8.39 11.70
C ASP A 59 -6.88 8.38 10.27
N HIS A 60 -5.58 8.64 10.09
CA HIS A 60 -4.96 8.75 8.78
C HIS A 60 -4.63 7.39 8.18
N PHE A 61 -5.19 7.11 7.00
CA PHE A 61 -4.84 5.96 6.18
C PHE A 61 -5.07 6.26 4.71
N ALA A 62 -4.51 5.43 3.83
CA ALA A 62 -4.82 5.42 2.41
C ALA A 62 -4.77 4.01 1.83
N GLY A 63 -5.74 3.69 0.99
CA GLY A 63 -5.69 2.55 0.10
C GLY A 63 -4.94 2.91 -1.18
N ILE A 64 -4.02 2.04 -1.61
CA ILE A 64 -3.23 2.25 -2.82
C ILE A 64 -3.38 1.08 -3.77
N MET A 65 -3.53 1.42 -5.04
CA MET A 65 -3.69 0.48 -6.14
C MET A 65 -2.80 0.92 -7.30
N THR A 66 -1.94 0.01 -7.76
CA THR A 66 -1.01 0.23 -8.87
C THR A 66 -1.26 -0.85 -9.92
N GLN A 67 -1.96 -0.51 -11.01
CA GLN A 67 -2.39 -1.47 -12.01
C GLN A 67 -2.68 -0.82 -13.37
N HIS A 68 -2.92 -1.62 -14.41
CA HIS A 68 -3.56 -1.14 -15.62
C HIS A 68 -5.02 -0.74 -15.31
N HIS A 69 -5.48 0.37 -15.87
CA HIS A 69 -6.84 0.84 -15.70
C HIS A 69 -7.33 1.44 -17.01
N SER A 70 -8.13 0.68 -17.77
CA SER A 70 -8.65 1.06 -19.09
C SER A 70 -9.13 2.51 -19.08
N PHE A 71 -8.61 3.32 -19.99
CA PHE A 71 -8.72 4.76 -19.92
C PHE A 71 -8.77 5.37 -21.31
N ILE A 72 -9.69 6.30 -21.46
CA ILE A 72 -9.76 7.24 -22.57
C ILE A 72 -9.25 8.57 -22.04
N HIS A 73 -8.11 9.05 -22.54
CA HIS A 73 -7.57 10.35 -22.18
C HIS A 73 -8.17 11.43 -23.07
N ARG A 74 -9.02 12.30 -22.50
CA ARG A 74 -9.62 13.45 -23.23
C ARG A 74 -10.30 13.03 -24.55
N GLY A 75 -11.02 11.90 -24.52
CA GLY A 75 -11.71 11.35 -25.69
C GLY A 75 -10.84 10.49 -26.61
N ASN A 76 -9.54 10.33 -26.35
CA ASN A 76 -8.66 9.48 -27.14
C ASN A 76 -8.31 8.20 -26.40
N GLU A 77 -8.40 7.06 -27.09
CA GLU A 77 -7.80 5.83 -26.61
C GLU A 77 -6.27 5.99 -26.55
N ILE A 78 -5.67 5.49 -25.46
CA ILE A 78 -4.22 5.39 -25.40
C ILE A 78 -3.80 4.02 -25.95
N ASP A 79 -2.98 4.04 -27.00
CA ASP A 79 -2.51 2.87 -27.74
C ASP A 79 -1.31 2.16 -27.08
N GLN A 80 -0.58 2.84 -26.20
CA GLN A 80 0.58 2.30 -25.50
C GLN A 80 0.25 1.80 -24.09
N PRO A 81 0.96 0.77 -23.57
CA PRO A 81 0.73 0.28 -22.22
C PRO A 81 1.13 1.30 -21.15
N TYR A 82 0.40 1.28 -20.03
CA TYR A 82 0.66 2.13 -18.87
C TYR A 82 0.24 1.48 -17.57
N VAL A 83 0.82 2.01 -16.49
CA VAL A 83 0.46 1.70 -15.12
C VAL A 83 -0.17 2.94 -14.49
N SER A 84 -1.35 2.77 -13.91
CA SER A 84 -1.98 3.80 -13.06
C SER A 84 -1.62 3.54 -11.60
N ILE A 85 -1.28 4.60 -10.89
CA ILE A 85 -1.05 4.62 -9.44
C ILE A 85 -2.17 5.47 -8.85
N PHE A 86 -3.00 4.84 -8.04
CA PHE A 86 -4.09 5.49 -7.33
C PHE A 86 -3.84 5.48 -5.83
N SER A 87 -4.21 6.57 -5.16
CA SER A 87 -4.41 6.60 -3.70
C SER A 87 -5.76 7.18 -3.36
N TYR A 88 -6.42 6.57 -2.38
CA TYR A 88 -7.71 6.98 -1.86
C TYR A 88 -7.67 7.02 -0.34
N ASP A 89 -8.30 8.03 0.25
CA ASP A 89 -8.60 8.13 1.67
C ASP A 89 -10.03 8.63 1.87
N THR A 90 -10.40 8.94 3.12
CA THR A 90 -11.75 9.38 3.50
C THR A 90 -12.08 10.84 3.13
N SER A 91 -11.17 11.56 2.48
CA SER A 91 -11.33 13.00 2.18
C SER A 91 -12.13 13.32 0.92
N GLY A 92 -12.54 12.30 0.15
CA GLY A 92 -13.23 12.49 -1.13
C GLY A 92 -12.32 12.97 -2.27
N ARG A 93 -10.99 12.93 -2.06
CA ARG A 93 -9.97 13.22 -3.07
C ARG A 93 -9.21 11.95 -3.40
N TYR A 94 -8.74 11.85 -4.64
CA TYR A 94 -7.82 10.80 -5.04
C TYR A 94 -6.59 11.37 -5.74
N THR A 95 -5.47 10.69 -5.56
CA THR A 95 -4.30 10.90 -6.44
C THR A 95 -4.35 9.88 -7.55
N HIS A 96 -4.12 10.32 -8.79
CA HIS A 96 -4.01 9.43 -9.94
C HIS A 96 -2.84 9.85 -10.82
N ILE A 97 -1.78 9.04 -10.81
CA ILE A 97 -0.65 9.18 -11.71
C ILE A 97 -0.69 8.06 -12.73
N LYS A 98 -0.61 8.41 -14.01
CA LYS A 98 -0.46 7.46 -15.12
C LYS A 98 0.97 7.49 -15.57
N TRP A 99 1.64 6.34 -15.54
CA TRP A 99 2.99 6.20 -16.06
C TRP A 99 2.95 5.35 -17.32
N MET A 100 3.22 5.99 -18.45
CA MET A 100 3.36 5.30 -19.74
C MET A 100 4.74 4.65 -19.82
N THR A 101 4.94 3.73 -20.75
CA THR A 101 6.28 3.22 -21.05
C THR A 101 7.24 4.37 -21.37
N GLY A 102 8.37 4.41 -20.64
CA GLY A 102 9.39 5.44 -20.81
C GLY A 102 9.23 6.61 -19.83
N ASP A 103 9.41 7.82 -20.35
CA ASP A 103 9.58 9.04 -19.54
C ASP A 103 8.32 9.93 -19.51
N VAL A 104 7.15 9.35 -19.75
CA VAL A 104 5.88 10.08 -19.76
C VAL A 104 5.04 9.71 -18.55
N ALA A 105 4.77 10.69 -17.70
CA ALA A 105 3.78 10.57 -16.63
C ALA A 105 2.74 11.68 -16.72
N LEU A 106 1.48 11.33 -16.50
CA LEU A 106 0.36 12.27 -16.44
C LEU A 106 -0.21 12.28 -15.03
N ASN A 107 -0.51 13.46 -14.51
CA ASN A 107 -1.19 13.63 -13.23
C ASN A 107 -2.66 14.00 -13.50
N GLU A 108 -3.56 13.09 -13.15
CA GLU A 108 -5.02 13.21 -13.31
C GLU A 108 -5.72 13.27 -11.94
N SER A 109 -4.99 13.71 -10.91
CA SER A 109 -5.52 13.82 -9.55
C SER A 109 -6.59 14.90 -9.47
N GLN A 110 -7.73 14.56 -8.89
CA GLN A 110 -8.86 15.47 -8.75
C GLN A 110 -9.68 15.15 -7.50
N ALA A 111 -10.47 16.13 -7.06
CA ALA A 111 -11.62 15.82 -6.23
C ALA A 111 -12.70 15.24 -7.14
N TYR A 112 -13.40 14.21 -6.68
CA TYR A 112 -14.47 13.62 -7.47
C TYR A 112 -15.64 13.32 -6.53
N PRO A 113 -16.82 13.91 -6.77
CA PRO A 113 -17.96 13.79 -5.87
C PRO A 113 -18.63 12.44 -6.09
N TYR A 114 -18.01 11.37 -5.57
CA TYR A 114 -18.66 10.07 -5.57
C TYR A 114 -19.88 10.14 -4.64
N GLY A 115 -20.95 9.43 -5.02
CA GLY A 115 -22.22 9.43 -4.31
C GLY A 115 -22.10 8.81 -2.93
N ILE A 116 -21.77 7.53 -2.86
CA ILE A 116 -21.59 6.77 -1.62
C ILE A 116 -20.17 6.21 -1.60
N TYR A 117 -19.51 6.22 -0.45
CA TYR A 117 -18.23 5.53 -0.21
C TYR A 117 -18.42 4.44 0.84
N ARG A 118 -18.19 3.18 0.46
CA ARG A 118 -18.24 2.03 1.38
C ARG A 118 -16.87 1.38 1.51
N TRP A 119 -16.28 1.53 2.68
CA TRP A 119 -14.99 0.94 3.01
C TRP A 119 -15.18 -0.42 3.66
N PHE A 120 -14.62 -1.45 3.03
CA PHE A 120 -14.68 -2.81 3.54
C PHE A 120 -13.31 -3.25 4.04
N ILE A 121 -13.30 -3.96 5.16
CA ILE A 121 -12.10 -4.57 5.73
C ILE A 121 -12.19 -6.08 5.80
N GLN A 122 -11.03 -6.71 5.76
CA GLN A 122 -10.84 -8.13 6.09
C GLN A 122 -9.65 -8.26 7.05
N ASP A 123 -9.95 -8.47 8.33
CA ASP A 123 -8.98 -8.53 9.42
C ASP A 123 -8.53 -9.98 9.65
N ARG A 124 -7.75 -10.51 8.70
CA ARG A 124 -7.32 -11.93 8.68
C ARG A 124 -5.84 -12.15 8.97
N TRP A 125 -5.09 -11.10 9.26
CA TRP A 125 -3.65 -11.16 9.38
C TRP A 125 -3.24 -11.10 10.84
N HIS A 126 -2.32 -11.97 11.24
CA HIS A 126 -1.67 -11.87 12.55
C HIS A 126 -0.15 -11.73 12.40
N THR A 127 0.45 -11.01 13.33
CA THR A 127 1.90 -10.82 13.35
C THR A 127 2.61 -12.07 13.86
N VAL A 128 3.62 -12.54 13.11
CA VAL A 128 4.45 -13.69 13.50
C VAL A 128 5.85 -13.26 13.90
N TYR A 129 6.40 -12.22 13.27
CA TYR A 129 7.76 -11.76 13.53
C TYR A 129 7.91 -10.25 13.30
N ARG A 130 8.63 -9.57 14.20
CA ARG A 130 8.96 -8.14 14.09
C ARG A 130 10.44 -7.94 14.35
N HIS A 131 11.06 -7.07 13.56
CA HIS A 131 12.45 -6.69 13.74
C HIS A 131 12.67 -5.19 13.52
N ASP A 132 13.78 -4.68 14.08
CA ASP A 132 14.24 -3.31 13.84
C ASP A 132 14.93 -3.18 12.46
N ALA A 133 15.40 -1.98 12.12
CA ALA A 133 16.12 -1.73 10.85
C ALA A 133 17.45 -2.51 10.72
N LYS A 134 18.04 -2.96 11.82
CA LYS A 134 19.27 -3.76 11.83
C LYS A 134 18.97 -5.26 11.71
N GLY A 135 17.70 -5.66 11.69
CA GLY A 135 17.28 -7.06 11.66
C GLY A 135 17.23 -7.72 13.04
N ASN A 136 17.44 -6.96 14.11
CA ASN A 136 17.32 -7.50 15.46
C ASN A 136 15.85 -7.76 15.78
N ARG A 137 15.58 -8.95 16.32
CA ARG A 137 14.23 -9.32 16.75
C ARG A 137 13.70 -8.33 17.80
N ILE A 138 12.52 -7.80 17.53
CA ILE A 138 11.70 -7.05 18.50
C ILE A 138 10.69 -8.00 19.16
N ALA A 139 10.01 -8.84 18.36
CA ALA A 139 8.99 -9.76 18.85
C ALA A 139 8.79 -10.94 17.89
N GLY A 140 8.16 -12.01 18.38
CA GLY A 140 7.80 -13.19 17.60
C GLY A 140 8.95 -14.17 17.33
N ASP A 141 8.79 -15.04 16.34
CA ASP A 141 9.76 -16.09 16.01
C ASP A 141 10.00 -16.18 14.49
N LEU A 142 11.26 -15.99 14.10
CA LEU A 142 11.69 -16.06 12.70
C LEU A 142 11.57 -17.49 12.14
N ASP A 143 11.83 -18.51 12.95
CA ASP A 143 11.72 -19.89 12.49
C ASP A 143 10.25 -20.32 12.33
N GLN A 144 9.34 -19.77 13.15
CA GLN A 144 7.91 -19.88 12.93
C GLN A 144 7.48 -19.20 11.62
N LEU A 145 7.95 -17.99 11.33
CA LEU A 145 7.67 -17.32 10.05
C LEU A 145 8.16 -18.14 8.85
N LYS A 146 9.38 -18.69 8.92
CA LYS A 146 9.92 -19.60 7.90
C LYS A 146 9.08 -20.87 7.77
N HIS A 147 8.57 -21.41 8.87
CA HIS A 147 7.67 -22.56 8.83
C HIS A 147 6.38 -22.23 8.07
N HIS A 148 5.74 -21.08 8.33
CA HIS A 148 4.56 -20.66 7.58
C HIS A 148 4.80 -20.55 6.08
N ALA A 149 5.96 -20.01 5.67
CA ALA A 149 6.37 -19.96 4.28
C ALA A 149 6.50 -21.36 3.65
N ARG A 150 7.13 -22.31 4.36
CA ARG A 150 7.26 -23.71 3.91
C ARG A 150 5.90 -24.41 3.79
N SER A 151 4.94 -24.03 4.63
CA SER A 151 3.58 -24.58 4.63
C SER A 151 2.63 -23.87 3.66
N GLY A 152 3.12 -22.94 2.84
CA GLY A 152 2.33 -22.28 1.79
C GLY A 152 1.32 -21.24 2.28
N HIS A 153 1.47 -20.73 3.51
CA HIS A 153 0.60 -19.66 4.00
C HIS A 153 0.86 -18.35 3.25
N SER A 154 -0.18 -17.54 3.06
CA SER A 154 0.00 -16.18 2.56
C SER A 154 0.78 -15.34 3.56
N ILE A 155 1.71 -14.53 3.06
CA ILE A 155 2.55 -13.63 3.87
C ILE A 155 2.28 -12.19 3.44
N GLN A 156 2.21 -11.29 4.41
CA GLN A 156 2.18 -9.84 4.22
C GLN A 156 3.33 -9.22 5.04
N VAL A 157 3.86 -8.10 4.57
CA VAL A 157 4.88 -7.33 5.29
C VAL A 157 4.42 -5.90 5.48
N GLY A 158 4.46 -5.42 6.72
CA GLY A 158 4.34 -4.01 7.07
C GLY A 158 5.71 -3.38 7.18
N VAL A 159 6.04 -2.45 6.27
CA VAL A 159 7.30 -1.70 6.28
C VAL A 159 7.08 -0.37 6.99
N HIS A 160 7.83 -0.12 8.06
CA HIS A 160 7.78 1.13 8.81
C HIS A 160 8.59 2.19 8.10
N GLN A 161 8.09 3.43 8.02
CA GLN A 161 8.75 4.55 7.36
C GLN A 161 9.15 4.22 5.91
N LEU A 162 8.19 3.81 5.08
CA LEU A 162 8.42 3.46 3.69
C LEU A 162 8.80 4.67 2.83
N PHE A 163 8.43 5.91 3.16
CA PHE A 163 8.84 7.06 2.34
C PHE A 163 10.36 7.35 2.42
N GLY A 164 10.80 8.26 1.55
CA GLY A 164 12.16 8.80 1.58
C GLY A 164 13.23 7.81 1.15
N LEU A 165 12.86 6.66 0.57
CA LEU A 165 13.82 5.65 0.09
C LEU A 165 14.76 6.19 -0.98
N ALA A 166 14.32 7.16 -1.79
CA ALA A 166 15.13 7.74 -2.85
C ALA A 166 16.40 8.43 -2.31
N ASP A 167 16.31 8.99 -1.10
CA ASP A 167 17.35 9.79 -0.46
C ASP A 167 17.85 9.15 0.86
N ASP A 168 17.39 7.93 1.17
CA ASP A 168 17.53 7.25 2.46
C ASP A 168 17.22 8.12 3.70
N ASP A 169 16.16 8.92 3.58
CA ASP A 169 15.71 9.81 4.65
C ASP A 169 14.41 9.29 5.27
N PRO A 170 14.47 8.65 6.46
CA PRO A 170 13.27 8.20 7.17
C PRO A 170 12.60 9.32 7.99
N THR A 171 13.10 10.56 7.94
CA THR A 171 12.58 11.68 8.74
C THR A 171 11.25 12.19 8.15
N GLY A 172 10.17 12.02 8.90
CA GLY A 172 8.82 12.40 8.47
C GLY A 172 7.76 11.69 9.30
N PRO A 173 6.47 11.81 8.91
CA PRO A 173 5.35 11.34 9.74
C PRO A 173 5.42 9.82 9.95
N GLN A 174 5.11 9.39 11.18
CA GLN A 174 5.07 7.97 11.49
C GLN A 174 4.03 7.28 10.60
N HIS A 175 4.42 6.19 9.94
CA HIS A 175 3.48 5.33 9.25
C HIS A 175 4.04 3.91 9.05
N ILE A 176 3.12 3.00 8.76
CA ILE A 176 3.41 1.67 8.24
C ILE A 176 2.74 1.51 6.88
N SER A 177 3.45 0.93 5.92
CA SER A 177 2.90 0.51 4.63
C SER A 177 2.83 -1.00 4.59
N PHE A 178 1.61 -1.55 4.50
CA PHE A 178 1.39 -2.98 4.32
C PHE A 178 1.45 -3.34 2.84
N LEU A 179 2.25 -4.36 2.52
CA LEU A 179 2.55 -4.80 1.16
C LEU A 179 2.17 -6.26 0.99
N SER A 180 1.48 -6.54 -0.11
CA SER A 180 1.23 -7.91 -0.56
C SER A 180 2.52 -8.55 -1.07
N THR A 181 2.87 -9.72 -0.54
CA THR A 181 4.07 -10.44 -0.96
C THR A 181 3.72 -11.54 -1.98
N ARG A 182 4.62 -11.85 -2.91
CA ARG A 182 4.36 -12.79 -4.02
C ARG A 182 5.18 -14.06 -3.98
N GLN A 183 6.43 -13.98 -3.53
CA GLN A 183 7.38 -15.09 -3.61
C GLN A 183 8.27 -15.12 -2.36
N PRO A 184 7.81 -15.72 -1.25
CA PRO A 184 8.66 -15.88 -0.08
C PRO A 184 9.83 -16.83 -0.38
N MET A 185 11.03 -16.40 -0.03
CA MET A 185 12.28 -17.13 -0.21
C MET A 185 13.02 -17.18 1.11
N ILE A 186 13.52 -18.36 1.47
CA ILE A 186 14.38 -18.55 2.65
C ILE A 186 15.81 -18.72 2.15
N ALA A 187 16.69 -17.78 2.49
CA ALA A 187 18.10 -17.78 2.12
C ALA A 187 18.93 -17.13 3.24
N ASP A 188 20.14 -17.64 3.48
CA ASP A 188 21.09 -17.11 4.47
C ASP A 188 20.50 -16.93 5.88
N GLY A 189 19.62 -17.85 6.30
CA GLY A 189 18.95 -17.78 7.60
C GLY A 189 17.83 -16.74 7.71
N HIS A 190 17.51 -16.04 6.62
CA HIS A 190 16.46 -15.02 6.56
C HIS A 190 15.31 -15.43 5.65
N LEU A 191 14.12 -14.90 5.90
CA LEU A 191 13.04 -14.86 4.93
C LEU A 191 13.06 -13.50 4.19
N GLN A 192 12.85 -13.55 2.89
CA GLN A 192 12.69 -12.40 1.99
C GLN A 192 11.46 -12.62 1.12
N SER A 193 10.84 -11.55 0.59
CA SER A 193 9.73 -11.74 -0.36
C SER A 193 9.56 -10.59 -1.32
N ASN A 194 9.28 -10.90 -2.60
CA ASN A 194 9.05 -9.90 -3.62
C ASN A 194 7.73 -9.14 -3.38
N CYS A 195 7.80 -7.81 -3.51
CA CYS A 195 6.66 -6.90 -3.54
C CYS A 195 6.76 -6.04 -4.81
N ASP A 196 5.74 -6.11 -5.67
CA ASP A 196 5.76 -5.51 -7.00
C ASP A 196 4.92 -4.23 -7.07
N LEU A 197 5.38 -3.26 -7.87
CA LEU A 197 4.67 -2.01 -8.18
C LEU A 197 4.18 -1.24 -6.93
N VAL A 198 5.04 -1.16 -5.92
CA VAL A 198 4.80 -0.48 -4.66
C VAL A 198 4.90 1.03 -4.87
N ALA A 199 3.89 1.78 -4.45
CA ALA A 199 3.97 3.24 -4.40
C ALA A 199 4.76 3.67 -3.16
N VAL A 200 5.80 4.47 -3.38
CA VAL A 200 6.68 5.00 -2.36
C VAL A 200 6.63 6.52 -2.44
N GLY A 201 6.10 7.18 -1.42
CA GLY A 201 6.11 8.63 -1.36
C GLY A 201 5.82 9.09 0.06
N ALA A 202 6.23 10.32 0.40
CA ALA A 202 5.95 10.90 1.70
C ALA A 202 4.46 11.24 1.77
N PRO A 203 3.65 10.50 2.56
CA PRO A 203 2.25 10.83 2.68
C PRO A 203 2.13 12.14 3.46
N ARG A 204 1.56 13.17 2.82
CA ARG A 204 0.86 14.22 3.56
C ARG A 204 -0.57 13.75 3.76
N TRP A 205 -1.17 14.06 4.90
CA TRP A 205 -2.57 13.70 5.20
C TRP A 205 -3.49 14.94 5.11
N PRO A 206 -4.69 14.88 4.51
CA PRO A 206 -5.23 13.82 3.63
C PRO A 206 -4.26 13.42 2.51
N ILE A 207 -4.29 12.15 2.08
CA ILE A 207 -3.26 11.52 1.27
C ILE A 207 -2.95 12.33 0.02
N ASP A 208 -1.76 12.90 0.02
CA ASP A 208 -1.13 13.51 -1.14
C ASP A 208 0.34 13.13 -1.14
N PHE A 209 0.85 12.77 -2.31
CA PHE A 209 2.28 12.56 -2.47
C PHE A 209 2.93 13.93 -2.63
N ALA A 210 3.21 14.57 -1.49
CA ALA A 210 3.60 15.98 -1.36
C ALA A 210 4.65 16.47 -2.37
N ASN A 211 5.55 15.57 -2.79
CA ASN A 211 6.33 15.52 -4.02
C ASN A 211 7.20 14.25 -3.92
N GLY A 212 7.66 13.69 -5.03
CA GLY A 212 8.61 12.57 -4.99
C GLY A 212 7.97 11.18 -4.82
N LEU A 213 6.76 10.98 -5.37
CA LEU A 213 6.25 9.63 -5.63
C LEU A 213 7.26 8.86 -6.48
N HIS A 214 7.61 7.67 -6.02
CA HIS A 214 8.34 6.65 -6.74
C HIS A 214 7.47 5.40 -6.85
N VAL A 215 7.69 4.63 -7.90
CA VAL A 215 7.22 3.26 -7.98
C VAL A 215 8.42 2.35 -7.77
N SER A 216 8.20 1.29 -7.01
CA SER A 216 9.24 0.31 -6.72
C SER A 216 8.82 -1.12 -6.97
N VAL A 217 9.77 -1.92 -7.44
CA VAL A 217 9.80 -3.35 -7.17
C VAL A 217 10.85 -3.59 -6.09
N MET A 218 10.49 -4.31 -5.03
CA MET A 218 11.33 -4.43 -3.84
C MET A 218 11.35 -5.85 -3.27
N LEU A 219 12.45 -6.15 -2.58
CA LEU A 219 12.71 -7.39 -1.87
C LEU A 219 13.06 -7.07 -0.41
N PRO A 220 12.05 -6.87 0.46
CA PRO A 220 12.23 -6.81 1.91
C PRO A 220 12.78 -8.12 2.46
N SER A 221 13.62 -8.02 3.49
CA SER A 221 14.26 -9.13 4.19
C SER A 221 14.11 -8.98 5.70
N THR A 222 13.93 -10.12 6.37
CA THR A 222 13.98 -10.22 7.85
C THR A 222 15.32 -9.82 8.47
N SER A 223 16.36 -9.58 7.65
CA SER A 223 17.63 -8.97 8.06
C SER A 223 17.57 -7.45 8.28
N GLY A 224 16.41 -6.84 8.02
CA GLY A 224 16.22 -5.39 8.02
C GLY A 224 16.53 -4.74 6.67
N GLU A 225 17.29 -5.41 5.79
CA GLU A 225 17.61 -4.90 4.46
C GLU A 225 16.40 -4.99 3.52
N MET A 226 16.28 -4.02 2.63
CA MET A 226 15.34 -3.98 1.54
C MET A 226 16.08 -3.55 0.27
N LEU A 227 16.14 -4.45 -0.70
CA LEU A 227 16.59 -4.11 -2.05
C LEU A 227 15.41 -3.46 -2.79
N CYS A 228 15.62 -2.28 -3.34
CA CYS A 228 14.61 -1.59 -4.12
C CYS A 228 15.12 -1.33 -5.53
N PHE A 229 14.22 -1.33 -6.50
CA PHE A 229 14.40 -0.64 -7.77
C PHE A 229 13.37 0.48 -7.78
N LEU A 230 13.81 1.74 -7.76
CA LEU A 230 12.97 2.92 -7.62
C LEU A 230 13.08 3.82 -8.85
N ALA A 231 11.95 4.25 -9.39
CA ALA A 231 11.89 5.31 -10.39
C ALA A 231 10.77 6.27 -10.03
N GLN A 232 10.99 7.56 -10.24
CA GLN A 232 9.88 8.51 -10.29
C GLN A 232 9.11 8.22 -11.60
N PRO A 233 7.77 8.16 -11.57
CA PRO A 233 6.98 8.06 -12.80
C PRO A 233 7.43 9.09 -13.85
N GLY A 234 7.69 8.62 -15.06
CA GLY A 234 8.18 9.44 -16.18
C GLY A 234 9.66 9.85 -16.08
N LYS A 235 10.45 9.25 -15.19
CA LYS A 235 11.88 9.54 -15.07
C LYS A 235 12.69 8.26 -14.89
N LEU A 236 12.96 7.57 -15.98
CA LEU A 236 13.90 6.45 -16.02
C LEU A 236 15.36 6.96 -16.02
N PRO A 237 16.34 6.11 -15.65
CA PRO A 237 16.23 4.70 -15.27
C PRO A 237 15.86 4.49 -13.79
N PHE A 238 15.53 3.23 -13.45
CA PHE A 238 15.42 2.82 -12.05
C PHE A 238 16.77 2.93 -11.32
N LYS A 239 16.76 3.51 -10.13
CA LYS A 239 17.84 3.45 -9.15
C LYS A 239 17.71 2.17 -8.33
N ARG A 240 18.84 1.57 -7.94
CA ARG A 240 18.87 0.30 -7.19
C ARG A 240 19.48 0.46 -5.78
N PRO A 241 18.82 1.15 -4.84
CA PRO A 241 19.36 1.26 -3.48
C PRO A 241 19.09 0.00 -2.66
N ARG A 242 19.95 -0.20 -1.65
CA ARG A 242 19.75 -1.15 -0.54
C ARG A 242 19.63 -0.35 0.74
N LEU A 243 18.49 -0.48 1.39
CA LEU A 243 18.12 0.36 2.52
C LEU A 243 17.72 -0.52 3.69
N ARG A 244 17.59 0.08 4.87
CA ARG A 244 17.20 -0.62 6.08
C ARG A 244 15.94 -0.01 6.69
N ARG A 245 14.96 -0.84 7.01
CA ARG A 245 13.70 -0.42 7.65
C ARG A 245 13.23 -1.45 8.69
N PRO A 246 12.60 -1.03 9.80
CA PRO A 246 11.87 -1.94 10.67
C PRO A 246 10.70 -2.56 9.91
N MET A 247 10.42 -3.84 10.15
CA MET A 247 9.32 -4.53 9.47
C MET A 247 8.52 -5.43 10.40
N THR A 248 7.26 -5.63 10.04
CA THR A 248 6.31 -6.52 10.70
C THR A 248 5.86 -7.57 9.69
N TRP A 249 6.19 -8.83 9.96
CA TRP A 249 5.87 -9.96 9.10
C TRP A 249 4.65 -10.68 9.63
N MET A 250 3.69 -10.89 8.74
CA MET A 250 2.36 -11.35 9.07
C MET A 250 1.98 -12.52 8.19
N VAL A 251 1.17 -13.41 8.75
CA VAL A 251 0.60 -14.53 8.01
C VAL A 251 -0.91 -14.46 8.14
N SER A 252 -1.60 -14.95 7.13
CA SER A 252 -3.05 -14.98 7.17
C SER A 252 -3.55 -16.18 7.95
N ASP A 253 -4.58 -15.97 8.75
CA ASP A 253 -5.46 -17.05 9.19
C ASP A 253 -6.13 -17.67 7.95
N THR A 254 -6.15 -19.01 7.93
CA THR A 254 -6.82 -19.81 6.89
C THR A 254 -8.33 -19.60 6.92
#